data_AF-A0AAV0Z1X9-F1
#
_entry.id   AF-A0AAV0Z1X9-F1
#
_cell.length_a   1.000
_cell.length_b   1.000
_cell.length_c   1.000
_cell.angle_alpha   90.00
_cell.angle_beta   90.00
_cell.angle_gamma   90.00
#
_symmetry.space_group_name_H-M   'P 1'
#
loop_
_entity.id
_entity.type
_entity.pdbx_description
1 polymer ?
#
loop_
_entity_poly.entity_id
_entity_poly.type
_entity_poly.pdbx_seq_one_letter_code
_entity_poly.pdbx_strand_id
1 'polypeptide(L)'
;MDFTSKTIFFTLTLTLTLASFLFVGNADEDIHVVNHNLQSDLTGLCQRTTNPTLCLETIRPHLLKGSITPIKALDAEVEATHEQTKRTMDFIGTSLAKSSTSKSLKDSLAICREQYQGILDTIKETKEAIANNDFTTAKLKFSAVLSYQGSCKDAFEGMEKEFFFSHDSDNLFQLGGNCLDIIADIEKAEGPKTEVVPTVSTPSTVSTFSNVIGTVS
;
A
#
# COMPACT_ATOMS: atom_id res chain seq x y z
N MET A 1 40.24 -7.70 -67.68
CA MET A 1 39.21 -8.18 -66.74
C MET A 1 39.95 -8.56 -65.47
N ASP A 2 39.63 -8.15 -64.26
CA ASP A 2 38.64 -7.23 -63.72
C ASP A 2 38.99 -7.20 -62.22
N PHE A 3 39.64 -6.14 -61.69
CA PHE A 3 39.92 -6.10 -60.24
C PHE A 3 40.11 -4.69 -59.65
N THR A 4 40.38 -3.67 -60.47
CA THR A 4 40.66 -2.32 -59.96
C THR A 4 39.43 -1.40 -59.90
N SER A 5 38.25 -1.87 -60.35
CA SER A 5 37.01 -1.07 -60.39
C SER A 5 36.09 -1.29 -59.17
N LYS A 6 36.18 -2.46 -58.50
CA LYS A 6 35.35 -2.77 -57.32
C LYS A 6 35.87 -2.15 -56.02
N THR A 7 37.15 -1.80 -55.93
CA THR A 7 37.73 -1.24 -54.70
C THR A 7 37.43 0.26 -54.54
N ILE A 8 37.16 0.97 -55.64
CA ILE A 8 36.87 2.42 -55.62
C ILE A 8 35.41 2.70 -55.22
N PHE A 9 34.46 1.81 -55.54
CA PHE A 9 33.06 1.94 -55.11
C PHE A 9 32.85 1.68 -53.61
N PHE A 10 33.68 0.84 -52.98
CA PHE A 10 33.57 0.54 -51.55
C PHE A 10 34.18 1.62 -50.65
N THR A 11 35.12 2.43 -51.15
CA THR A 11 35.73 3.52 -50.38
C THR A 11 34.89 4.80 -50.38
N LEU A 12 33.95 4.97 -51.32
CA LEU A 12 33.11 6.17 -51.40
C LEU A 12 31.80 6.09 -50.60
N THR A 13 31.35 4.88 -50.20
CA THR A 13 30.16 4.70 -49.36
C THR A 13 30.47 4.70 -47.86
N LEU A 14 31.74 4.56 -47.46
CA LEU A 14 32.14 4.55 -46.04
C LEU A 14 32.38 5.96 -45.46
N THR A 15 32.58 6.98 -46.29
CA THR A 15 32.84 8.36 -45.82
C THR A 15 31.62 9.27 -45.83
N LEU A 16 30.44 8.80 -46.27
CA LEU A 16 29.20 9.60 -46.26
C LEU A 16 28.26 9.29 -45.08
N THR A 17 28.69 8.47 -44.11
CA THR A 17 27.96 8.25 -42.84
C THR A 17 28.71 8.76 -41.60
N LEU A 18 29.92 9.31 -41.77
CA LEU A 18 30.73 9.83 -40.65
C LEU A 18 30.65 11.35 -40.43
N ALA A 19 29.80 12.07 -41.16
CA ALA A 19 29.61 13.53 -41.02
C ALA A 19 28.30 13.94 -40.32
N SER A 20 27.58 13.00 -39.68
CA SER A 20 26.33 13.28 -38.95
C SER A 20 26.42 13.07 -37.43
N PHE A 21 27.62 12.93 -36.86
CA PHE A 21 27.81 12.83 -35.41
C PHE A 21 28.50 14.06 -34.78
N LEU A 22 28.34 15.22 -35.42
CA LEU A 22 28.54 16.51 -34.76
C LEU A 22 27.17 17.18 -34.73
N PHE A 23 26.75 17.64 -33.55
CA PHE A 23 25.40 18.11 -33.17
C PHE A 23 24.41 17.05 -32.69
N VAL A 24 24.68 16.48 -31.52
CA VAL A 24 23.74 16.63 -30.38
C VAL A 24 24.59 16.82 -29.13
N GLY A 25 24.96 18.08 -28.84
CA GLY A 25 25.20 18.47 -27.46
C GLY A 25 23.82 18.56 -26.80
N ASN A 26 23.40 17.50 -26.12
CA ASN A 26 22.31 17.58 -25.16
C ASN A 26 22.92 17.47 -23.77
N ALA A 27 22.53 18.41 -22.93
CA ALA A 27 22.93 18.57 -21.55
C ALA A 27 22.86 17.25 -20.78
N ASP A 28 24.01 16.84 -20.26
CA ASP A 28 24.14 15.86 -19.18
C ASP A 28 24.08 16.59 -17.84
N GLU A 29 22.95 17.24 -17.56
CA GLU A 29 22.61 17.82 -16.26
C GLU A 29 21.09 17.73 -16.11
N ASP A 30 20.58 16.61 -15.54
CA ASP A 30 19.43 16.63 -14.59
C ASP A 30 18.88 15.25 -14.18
N ILE A 31 19.38 14.12 -14.71
CA ILE A 31 18.84 12.80 -14.30
C ILE A 31 19.27 12.42 -12.88
N HIS A 32 20.44 12.86 -12.43
CA HIS A 32 20.95 12.55 -11.08
C HIS A 32 20.31 13.39 -9.96
N VAL A 33 19.87 14.62 -10.26
CA VAL A 33 19.32 15.56 -9.27
C VAL A 33 17.83 15.30 -9.02
N VAL A 34 17.06 14.95 -10.05
CA VAL A 34 15.63 14.61 -9.91
C VAL A 34 15.43 13.31 -9.13
N ASN A 35 16.32 12.32 -9.31
CA ASN A 35 16.25 11.04 -8.61
C ASN A 35 16.56 11.17 -7.11
N HIS A 36 17.56 11.98 -6.75
CA HIS A 36 17.97 12.14 -5.34
C HIS A 36 16.85 12.76 -4.48
N ASN A 37 16.14 13.77 -5.00
CA ASN A 37 15.05 14.43 -4.26
C ASN A 37 13.84 13.50 -4.10
N LEU A 38 13.46 12.78 -5.15
CA LEU A 38 12.37 11.81 -5.10
C LEU A 38 12.66 10.67 -4.11
N GLN A 39 13.90 10.18 -4.11
CA GLN A 39 14.33 9.13 -3.21
C GLN A 39 14.42 9.61 -1.76
N SER A 40 14.81 10.87 -1.54
CA SER A 40 14.80 11.51 -0.22
C SER A 40 13.37 11.67 0.31
N ASP A 41 12.44 12.14 -0.52
CA ASP A 41 11.02 12.32 -0.15
C ASP A 41 10.36 10.98 0.21
N LEU A 42 10.62 9.94 -0.59
CA LEU A 42 10.13 8.60 -0.31
C LEU A 42 10.76 8.01 0.97
N THR A 43 12.07 8.18 1.16
CA THR A 43 12.75 7.70 2.38
C THR A 43 12.18 8.38 3.60
N GLY A 44 11.96 9.69 3.53
CA GLY A 44 11.33 10.46 4.60
C GLY A 44 9.90 9.99 4.91
N LEU A 45 9.10 9.63 3.91
CA LEU A 45 7.78 9.05 4.10
C LEU A 45 7.86 7.68 4.80
N CYS A 46 8.60 6.73 4.21
CA CYS A 46 8.65 5.35 4.68
C CYS A 46 9.34 5.18 6.04
N GLN A 47 10.24 6.08 6.44
CA GLN A 47 10.94 5.97 7.73
C GLN A 47 9.99 6.02 8.94
N ARG A 48 8.78 6.57 8.76
CA ARG A 48 7.76 6.67 9.83
C ARG A 48 6.70 5.57 9.79
N THR A 49 6.84 4.58 8.91
CA THR A 49 5.84 3.51 8.76
C THR A 49 6.20 2.25 9.56
N THR A 50 5.22 1.37 9.70
CA THR A 50 5.28 0.10 10.44
C THR A 50 6.42 -0.80 9.97
N ASN A 51 6.64 -0.88 8.65
CA ASN A 51 7.83 -1.49 8.06
C ASN A 51 8.42 -0.57 6.98
N PRO A 52 9.46 0.23 7.33
CA PRO A 52 10.09 1.15 6.40
C PRO A 52 10.73 0.48 5.19
N THR A 53 11.30 -0.72 5.36
CA THR A 53 11.98 -1.43 4.27
C THR A 53 10.96 -1.92 3.26
N LEU A 54 9.89 -2.57 3.74
CA LEU A 54 8.80 -3.02 2.91
C LEU A 54 8.10 -1.86 2.20
N CYS A 55 7.92 -0.72 2.89
CA CYS A 55 7.35 0.48 2.31
C CYS A 55 8.16 0.95 1.08
N LEU A 56 9.48 1.04 1.23
CA LEU A 56 10.38 1.41 0.13
C LEU A 56 10.33 0.40 -1.03
N GLU A 57 10.30 -0.90 -0.72
CA GLU A 57 10.25 -1.96 -1.72
C GLU A 57 8.95 -1.95 -2.52
N THR A 58 7.83 -1.74 -1.84
CA THR A 58 6.50 -1.69 -2.44
C THR A 58 6.33 -0.46 -3.33
N ILE A 59 6.79 0.70 -2.88
CA ILE A 59 6.54 1.96 -3.59
C ILE A 59 7.51 2.16 -4.76
N ARG A 60 8.76 1.71 -4.64
CA ARG A 60 9.83 1.97 -5.62
C ARG A 60 9.45 1.65 -7.09
N PRO A 61 8.79 0.52 -7.41
CA PRO A 61 8.34 0.23 -8.77
C PRO A 61 7.38 1.28 -9.37
N HIS A 62 6.68 2.04 -8.53
CA HIS A 62 5.68 3.04 -8.94
C HIS A 62 6.28 4.44 -9.17
N LEU A 63 7.58 4.64 -8.89
CA LEU A 63 8.27 5.94 -8.98
C LEU A 63 8.63 6.40 -10.40
N LEU A 64 8.43 5.57 -11.42
CA LEU A 64 8.93 5.79 -12.78
C LEU A 64 8.28 6.98 -13.54
N LYS A 65 7.49 7.84 -12.87
CA LYS A 65 6.64 8.87 -13.51
C LYS A 65 6.69 10.25 -12.85
N GLY A 66 7.65 10.55 -11.97
CA GLY A 66 7.83 11.89 -11.37
C GLY A 66 7.73 11.90 -9.85
N SER A 67 7.33 13.04 -9.27
CA SER A 67 7.24 13.20 -7.80
C SER A 67 6.25 12.22 -7.17
N ILE A 68 6.63 11.68 -6.01
CA ILE A 68 5.74 10.86 -5.20
C ILE A 68 4.96 11.75 -4.25
N THR A 69 3.63 11.75 -4.43
CA THR A 69 2.74 12.34 -3.44
C THR A 69 2.41 11.28 -2.39
N PRO A 70 2.11 11.66 -1.13
CA PRO A 70 1.66 10.72 -0.11
C PRO A 70 0.47 9.85 -0.56
N ILE A 71 -0.45 10.43 -1.35
CA ILE A 71 -1.61 9.69 -1.91
C ILE A 71 -1.15 8.60 -2.89
N LYS A 72 -0.19 8.89 -3.79
CA LYS A 72 0.33 7.86 -4.71
C LYS A 72 1.11 6.77 -3.99
N ALA A 73 1.82 7.12 -2.92
CA ALA A 73 2.48 6.15 -2.06
C ALA A 73 1.45 5.24 -1.36
N LEU A 74 0.38 5.84 -0.82
CA LEU A 74 -0.73 5.11 -0.22
C LEU A 74 -1.37 4.16 -1.23
N ASP A 75 -1.69 4.62 -2.44
CA ASP A 75 -2.28 3.77 -3.49
C ASP A 75 -1.40 2.54 -3.80
N ALA A 76 -0.08 2.71 -3.82
CA ALA A 76 0.87 1.61 -4.04
C ALA A 76 0.87 0.59 -2.88
N GLU A 77 0.89 1.05 -1.62
CA GLU A 77 0.78 0.16 -0.45
C GLU A 77 -0.58 -0.56 -0.39
N VAL A 78 -1.67 0.12 -0.74
CA VAL A 78 -3.01 -0.47 -0.80
C VAL A 78 -3.07 -1.56 -1.87
N GLU A 79 -2.47 -1.34 -3.05
CA GLU A 79 -2.40 -2.37 -4.08
C GLU A 79 -1.49 -3.54 -3.67
N ALA A 80 -0.36 -3.30 -3.02
CA ALA A 80 0.47 -4.38 -2.51
C ALA A 80 -0.27 -5.22 -1.45
N THR A 81 -1.02 -4.56 -0.56
CA THR A 81 -1.87 -5.25 0.43
C THR A 81 -2.92 -6.11 -0.28
N HIS A 82 -3.54 -5.58 -1.34
CA HIS A 82 -4.52 -6.30 -2.15
C HIS A 82 -3.92 -7.55 -2.80
N GLU A 83 -2.75 -7.43 -3.42
CA GLU A 83 -2.04 -8.54 -4.05
C GLU A 83 -1.58 -9.60 -3.03
N GLN A 84 -1.10 -9.19 -1.86
CA GLN A 84 -0.75 -10.10 -0.78
C GLN A 84 -1.99 -10.85 -0.25
N THR A 85 -3.13 -10.16 -0.16
CA THR A 85 -4.41 -10.77 0.25
C THR A 85 -4.84 -11.85 -0.73
N LYS A 86 -4.77 -11.60 -2.05
CA LYS A 86 -5.08 -12.58 -3.09
C LYS A 86 -4.16 -13.80 -3.01
N ARG A 87 -2.84 -13.59 -2.91
CA ARG A 87 -1.87 -14.68 -2.75
C ARG A 87 -2.19 -15.58 -1.56
N THR A 88 -2.55 -14.97 -0.43
CA THR A 88 -2.92 -15.72 0.77
C THR A 88 -4.24 -16.47 0.60
N MET A 89 -5.24 -15.85 -0.05
CA MET A 89 -6.51 -16.50 -0.39
C MET A 89 -6.32 -17.74 -1.28
N ASP A 90 -5.44 -17.65 -2.28
CA ASP A 90 -5.12 -18.78 -3.15
C ASP A 90 -4.46 -19.94 -2.37
N PHE A 91 -3.58 -19.62 -1.42
CA PHE A 91 -2.98 -20.60 -0.53
C PHE A 91 -4.03 -21.28 0.36
N ILE A 92 -4.93 -20.50 0.96
CA ILE A 92 -6.03 -21.01 1.81
C ILE A 92 -6.94 -21.93 0.99
N GLY A 93 -7.36 -21.49 -0.20
CA GLY A 93 -8.20 -22.27 -1.11
C GLY A 93 -7.55 -23.60 -1.51
N THR A 94 -6.27 -23.57 -1.85
CA THR A 94 -5.49 -24.79 -2.18
C THR A 94 -5.38 -25.73 -0.97
N SER A 95 -5.21 -25.19 0.23
CA SER A 95 -5.07 -25.98 1.46
C SER A 95 -6.38 -26.63 1.90
N LEU A 96 -7.52 -25.95 1.69
CA LEU A 96 -8.86 -26.49 1.94
C LEU A 96 -9.21 -27.65 1.00
N ALA A 97 -8.74 -27.62 -0.25
CA ALA A 97 -9.02 -28.65 -1.25
C ALA A 97 -8.27 -29.98 -0.99
N LYS A 98 -7.24 -29.99 -0.14
CA LYS A 98 -6.46 -31.20 0.16
C LYS A 98 -7.26 -32.17 1.03
N SER A 99 -7.28 -33.44 0.62
CA SER A 99 -7.97 -34.51 1.36
C SER A 99 -7.29 -34.86 2.68
N SER A 100 -5.98 -34.64 2.79
CA SER A 100 -5.17 -34.92 3.99
C SER A 100 -5.30 -33.86 5.09
N THR A 101 -5.95 -32.74 4.83
CA THR A 101 -6.13 -31.65 5.81
C THR A 101 -7.07 -32.10 6.93
N SER A 102 -6.60 -32.00 8.19
CA SER A 102 -7.37 -32.36 9.38
C SER A 102 -8.66 -31.52 9.48
N LYS A 103 -9.66 -31.99 10.22
CA LYS A 103 -10.90 -31.23 10.40
C LYS A 103 -10.65 -29.88 11.08
N SER A 104 -9.87 -29.88 12.16
CA SER A 104 -9.50 -28.65 12.89
C SER A 104 -8.85 -27.63 11.95
N LEU A 105 -7.90 -28.08 11.13
CA LEU A 105 -7.23 -27.22 10.16
C LEU A 105 -8.18 -26.70 9.08
N LYS A 106 -9.13 -27.51 8.61
CA LYS A 106 -10.16 -27.05 7.67
C LYS A 106 -11.06 -25.97 8.27
N ASP A 107 -11.44 -26.12 9.54
CA ASP A 107 -12.30 -25.15 10.22
C ASP A 107 -11.57 -23.81 10.38
N SER A 108 -10.30 -23.81 10.85
CA SER A 108 -9.47 -22.60 10.94
C SER A 108 -9.22 -21.94 9.56
N LEU A 109 -8.91 -22.73 8.54
CA LEU A 109 -8.74 -22.23 7.16
C LEU A 109 -10.04 -21.64 6.59
N ALA A 110 -11.20 -22.20 6.92
CA ALA A 110 -12.49 -21.69 6.47
C ALA A 110 -12.80 -20.32 7.10
N ILE A 111 -12.50 -20.15 8.40
CA ILE A 111 -12.57 -18.84 9.08
C ILE A 111 -11.65 -17.85 8.37
N CYS A 112 -10.38 -18.21 8.16
CA CYS A 112 -9.44 -17.34 7.46
C CYS A 112 -9.89 -16.94 6.06
N ARG A 113 -10.49 -17.86 5.29
CA ARG A 113 -11.05 -17.54 3.98
C ARG A 113 -12.13 -16.46 4.04
N GLU A 114 -13.02 -16.54 5.04
CA GLU A 114 -14.05 -15.52 5.25
C GLU A 114 -13.43 -14.17 5.65
N GLN A 115 -12.48 -14.18 6.59
CA GLN A 115 -11.79 -12.96 7.01
C GLN A 115 -11.03 -12.29 5.85
N TYR A 116 -10.33 -13.07 5.04
CA TYR A 116 -9.59 -12.55 3.88
C TYR A 116 -10.51 -12.09 2.74
N GLN A 117 -11.70 -12.67 2.59
CA GLN A 117 -12.73 -12.09 1.72
C GLN A 117 -13.18 -10.72 2.25
N GLY A 118 -13.39 -10.60 3.56
CA GLY A 118 -13.67 -9.31 4.22
C GLY A 118 -12.55 -8.28 4.01
N ILE A 119 -11.28 -8.70 4.00
CA ILE A 119 -10.14 -7.84 3.65
C ILE A 119 -10.28 -7.33 2.21
N LEU A 120 -10.54 -8.20 1.23
CA LEU A 120 -10.68 -7.79 -0.18
C LEU A 120 -11.80 -6.76 -0.37
N ASP A 121 -12.95 -7.00 0.24
CA ASP A 121 -14.10 -6.10 0.17
C ASP A 121 -13.77 -4.74 0.83
N THR A 122 -13.09 -4.76 1.98
CA THR A 122 -12.68 -3.55 2.72
C THR A 122 -11.60 -2.74 1.99
N ILE A 123 -10.69 -3.41 1.29
CA ILE A 123 -9.69 -2.74 0.44
C ILE A 123 -10.38 -1.97 -0.68
N LYS A 124 -11.43 -2.54 -1.29
CA LYS A 124 -12.21 -1.84 -2.32
C LYS A 124 -12.84 -0.57 -1.76
N GLU A 125 -13.48 -0.66 -0.60
CA GLU A 125 -14.07 0.50 0.09
C GLU A 125 -13.02 1.54 0.47
N THR A 126 -11.80 1.11 0.84
CA THR A 126 -10.69 2.04 1.10
C THR A 126 -10.30 2.80 -0.17
N LYS A 127 -10.17 2.11 -1.31
CA LYS A 127 -9.85 2.76 -2.59
C LYS A 127 -10.90 3.80 -2.98
N GLU A 128 -12.18 3.50 -2.73
CA GLU A 128 -13.27 4.46 -2.93
C GLU A 128 -13.14 5.68 -1.99
N ALA A 129 -12.80 5.46 -0.72
CA ALA A 129 -12.56 6.54 0.24
C ALA A 129 -11.37 7.43 -0.15
N ILE A 130 -10.25 6.83 -0.56
CA ILE A 130 -9.06 7.55 -1.04
C ILE A 130 -9.40 8.40 -2.28
N ALA A 131 -10.13 7.84 -3.24
CA ALA A 131 -10.57 8.57 -4.43
C ALA A 131 -11.44 9.81 -4.09
N ASN A 132 -12.16 9.75 -2.98
CA ASN A 132 -12.99 10.85 -2.47
C ASN A 132 -12.24 11.77 -1.47
N ASN A 133 -10.94 11.57 -1.23
CA ASN A 133 -10.15 12.25 -0.20
C ASN A 133 -10.72 12.09 1.23
N ASP A 134 -11.47 11.01 1.48
CA ASP A 134 -12.00 10.66 2.79
C ASP A 134 -11.02 9.77 3.55
N PHE A 135 -9.94 10.39 4.03
CA PHE A 135 -8.87 9.69 4.75
C PHE A 135 -9.29 9.19 6.13
N THR A 136 -10.32 9.78 6.73
CA THR A 136 -10.91 9.29 7.98
C THR A 136 -11.59 7.94 7.75
N THR A 137 -12.43 7.82 6.72
CA THR A 137 -13.01 6.53 6.34
C THR A 137 -11.93 5.54 5.90
N ALA A 138 -10.96 5.96 5.08
CA ALA A 138 -9.87 5.09 4.65
C ALA A 138 -9.10 4.48 5.84
N LYS A 139 -8.81 5.28 6.87
CA LYS A 139 -8.15 4.83 8.11
C LYS A 139 -8.97 3.80 8.88
N LEU A 140 -10.28 4.06 9.02
CA LEU A 140 -11.19 3.12 9.69
C LEU A 140 -11.26 1.79 8.94
N LYS A 141 -11.33 1.83 7.60
CA LYS A 141 -11.37 0.63 6.76
C LYS A 141 -10.05 -0.15 6.82
N PHE A 142 -8.89 0.51 6.75
CA PHE A 142 -7.62 -0.22 6.90
C PHE A 142 -7.40 -0.77 8.32
N SER A 143 -7.95 -0.12 9.34
CA SER A 143 -7.94 -0.70 10.69
C SER A 143 -8.75 -2.01 10.74
N ALA A 144 -9.87 -2.07 10.01
CA ALA A 144 -10.64 -3.30 9.86
C ALA A 144 -9.88 -4.40 9.09
N VAL A 145 -9.09 -4.04 8.07
CA VAL A 145 -8.19 -4.99 7.37
C VAL A 145 -7.27 -5.72 8.35
N LEU A 146 -6.64 -4.98 9.27
CA LEU A 146 -5.78 -5.58 10.30
C LEU A 146 -6.57 -6.43 11.29
N SER A 147 -7.78 -6.02 11.67
CA SER A 147 -8.65 -6.82 12.55
C SER A 147 -9.06 -8.16 11.91
N TYR A 148 -9.38 -8.17 10.62
CA TYR A 148 -9.69 -9.41 9.89
C TYR A 148 -8.47 -10.33 9.81
N GLN A 149 -7.29 -9.78 9.53
CA GLN A 149 -6.04 -10.54 9.53
C GLN A 149 -5.76 -11.16 10.90
N GLY A 150 -5.91 -10.37 11.98
CA GLY A 150 -5.78 -10.85 13.35
C GLY A 150 -6.78 -11.95 13.68
N SER A 151 -8.05 -11.78 13.30
CA SER A 151 -9.09 -12.79 13.52
C SER A 151 -8.79 -14.12 12.81
N CYS A 152 -8.17 -14.07 11.63
CA CYS A 152 -7.66 -15.28 10.97
C CYS A 152 -6.53 -15.93 11.78
N LYS A 153 -5.57 -15.14 12.28
CA LYS A 153 -4.47 -15.64 13.10
C LYS A 153 -4.98 -16.28 14.40
N ASP A 154 -5.98 -15.68 15.05
CA ASP A 154 -6.61 -16.19 16.26
C ASP A 154 -7.32 -17.53 16.03
N ALA A 155 -7.82 -17.79 14.82
CA ALA A 155 -8.41 -19.09 14.46
C ALA A 155 -7.40 -20.26 14.52
N PHE A 156 -6.10 -19.98 14.61
CA PHE A 156 -5.03 -20.97 14.77
C PHE A 156 -4.50 -21.05 16.22
N GLU A 157 -5.12 -20.38 17.20
CA GLU A 157 -4.74 -20.49 18.60
C GLU A 157 -4.77 -21.96 19.07
N GLY A 158 -3.68 -22.42 19.69
CA GLY A 158 -3.50 -23.81 20.12
C GLY A 158 -3.07 -24.77 19.00
N MET A 159 -2.93 -24.28 17.76
CA MET A 159 -2.42 -25.03 16.61
C MET A 159 -1.49 -24.19 15.73
N GLU A 160 -0.68 -23.34 16.35
CA GLU A 160 0.17 -22.34 15.68
C GLU A 160 1.15 -22.98 14.68
N LYS A 161 1.57 -24.23 14.94
CA LYS A 161 2.44 -25.01 14.04
C LYS A 161 1.77 -25.35 12.70
N GLU A 162 0.44 -25.32 12.63
CA GLU A 162 -0.34 -25.57 11.43
C GLU A 162 -0.67 -24.28 10.65
N PHE A 163 -0.28 -23.11 11.17
CA PHE A 163 -0.44 -21.82 10.49
C PHE A 163 0.66 -21.60 9.43
N PHE A 164 0.63 -22.43 8.39
CA PHE A 164 1.68 -22.53 7.37
C PHE A 164 1.88 -21.28 6.51
N PHE A 165 0.94 -20.34 6.55
CA PHE A 165 0.99 -19.06 5.83
C PHE A 165 1.15 -17.86 6.77
N SER A 166 1.66 -18.08 7.97
CA SER A 166 1.98 -17.03 8.95
C SER A 166 2.82 -15.91 8.36
N HIS A 167 3.82 -16.23 7.53
CA HIS A 167 4.65 -15.22 6.86
C HIS A 167 3.83 -14.32 5.92
N ASP A 168 2.95 -14.90 5.10
CA ASP A 168 2.07 -14.14 4.21
C ASP A 168 1.07 -13.27 4.99
N SER A 169 0.60 -13.78 6.14
CA SER A 169 -0.28 -13.07 7.05
C SER A 169 0.41 -11.90 7.75
N ASP A 170 1.63 -12.11 8.23
CA ASP A 170 2.45 -11.07 8.85
C ASP A 170 2.88 -10.01 7.81
N ASN A 171 3.15 -10.41 6.56
CA ASN A 171 3.42 -9.48 5.46
C ASN A 171 2.21 -8.59 5.17
N LEU A 172 1.00 -9.16 5.16
CA LEU A 172 -0.24 -8.39 5.02
C LEU A 172 -0.41 -7.40 6.18
N PHE A 173 -0.14 -7.82 7.42
CA PHE A 173 -0.17 -6.93 8.58
C PHE A 173 0.80 -5.76 8.43
N GLN A 174 2.03 -6.00 7.97
CA GLN A 174 3.03 -4.96 7.77
C GLN A 174 2.65 -3.97 6.66
N LEU A 175 2.14 -4.46 5.53
CA LEU A 175 1.61 -3.60 4.45
C LEU A 175 0.42 -2.77 4.94
N GLY A 176 -0.51 -3.38 5.68
CA GLY A 176 -1.66 -2.67 6.24
C GLY A 176 -1.27 -1.63 7.30
N GLY A 177 -0.26 -1.92 8.11
CA GLY A 177 0.34 -0.94 9.02
C GLY A 177 0.94 0.24 8.27
N ASN A 178 1.71 0.00 7.21
CA ASN A 178 2.23 1.07 6.35
C ASN A 178 1.13 1.98 5.79
N CYS A 179 0.03 1.39 5.29
CA CYS A 179 -1.14 2.16 4.84
C CYS A 179 -1.68 3.08 5.94
N LEU A 180 -1.87 2.57 7.16
CA LEU A 180 -2.39 3.36 8.28
C LEU A 180 -1.46 4.52 8.66
N ASP A 181 -0.16 4.28 8.66
CA ASP A 181 0.83 5.32 8.98
C ASP A 181 0.86 6.41 7.91
N ILE A 182 0.81 6.05 6.63
CA ILE A 182 0.73 7.02 5.53
C ILE A 182 -0.57 7.81 5.60
N ILE A 183 -1.71 7.16 5.87
CA ILE A 183 -3.00 7.85 6.04
C ILE A 183 -2.93 8.85 7.21
N ALA A 184 -2.35 8.45 8.34
CA ALA A 184 -2.20 9.33 9.50
C ALA A 184 -1.30 10.54 9.20
N ASP A 185 -0.23 10.36 8.42
CA ASP A 185 0.61 11.45 7.95
C ASP A 185 -0.12 12.42 7.01
N ILE A 186 -1.00 11.90 6.13
CA ILE A 186 -1.87 12.73 5.28
C ILE A 186 -2.84 13.54 6.14
N GLU A 187 -3.56 12.92 7.08
CA GLU A 187 -4.48 13.61 7.99
C GLU A 187 -3.77 14.74 8.77
N LYS A 188 -2.55 14.48 9.23
CA LYS A 188 -1.75 15.47 9.96
C LYS A 188 -1.35 16.65 9.07
N ALA A 189 -1.06 16.40 7.79
CA ALA A 189 -0.70 17.44 6.83
C ALA A 189 -1.90 18.32 6.42
N GLU A 190 -3.12 17.78 6.46
CA GLU A 190 -4.36 18.56 6.19
C GLU A 190 -4.72 19.55 7.31
N GLY A 191 -4.08 19.43 8.49
CA GLY A 191 -4.40 20.23 9.67
C GLY A 191 -5.75 19.87 10.30
N PRO A 192 -6.13 20.48 11.44
CA PRO A 192 -7.44 20.23 12.04
C PRO A 192 -8.53 20.63 11.06
N LYS A 193 -9.32 19.67 10.57
CA LYS A 193 -10.60 19.96 9.92
C LYS A 193 -11.44 20.64 10.99
N THR A 194 -11.62 21.95 10.92
CA THR A 194 -12.54 22.68 11.80
C THR A 194 -13.89 22.02 11.64
N GLU A 195 -14.27 21.22 12.63
CA GLU A 195 -15.61 20.67 12.72
C GLU A 195 -16.53 21.90 12.75
N VAL A 196 -17.26 22.12 11.66
CA VAL A 196 -18.36 23.09 11.68
C VAL A 196 -19.40 22.45 12.57
N VAL A 197 -19.25 22.68 13.88
CA VAL A 197 -20.29 22.39 14.86
C VAL A 197 -21.53 23.09 14.31
N PRO A 198 -22.59 22.35 13.91
CA PRO A 198 -23.83 22.99 13.58
C PRO A 198 -24.24 23.74 14.84
N THR A 199 -24.34 25.06 14.76
CA THR A 199 -24.97 25.87 15.81
C THR A 199 -26.40 25.36 15.96
N VAL A 200 -26.58 24.38 16.85
CA VAL A 200 -27.87 24.04 17.42
C VAL A 200 -28.19 25.20 18.34
N SER A 201 -28.97 26.14 17.83
CA SER A 201 -29.69 27.11 18.62
C SER A 201 -30.61 26.34 19.58
N THR A 202 -30.10 26.08 20.77
CA THR A 202 -30.88 25.58 21.90
C THR A 202 -31.62 26.76 22.52
N PRO A 203 -32.96 26.73 22.64
CA PRO A 203 -33.66 27.59 23.58
C PRO A 203 -33.37 27.07 24.99
N SER A 204 -32.91 27.98 25.86
CA SER A 204 -32.72 27.74 27.28
C SER A 204 -34.02 27.24 27.93
N THR A 205 -34.04 26.00 28.41
CA THR A 205 -34.93 25.61 29.51
C THR A 205 -34.10 24.95 30.60
N VAL A 206 -34.06 25.65 31.73
CA VAL A 206 -33.50 25.22 33.00
C VAL A 206 -34.23 23.94 33.44
N SER A 207 -33.49 22.87 33.69
CA SER A 207 -33.99 21.71 34.42
C SER A 207 -32.95 21.27 35.44
N THR A 208 -33.17 21.73 36.67
CA THR A 208 -32.52 21.28 37.90
C THR A 208 -32.81 19.81 38.13
N PHE A 209 -31.78 18.97 38.16
CA PHE A 209 -31.84 17.68 38.83
C PHE A 209 -30.66 17.51 39.80
N SER A 210 -31.05 17.31 41.05
CA SER A 210 -30.24 17.22 42.24
C SER A 210 -29.28 16.02 42.24
N ASN A 211 -28.10 16.25 42.80
CA ASN A 211 -27.17 15.23 43.26
C ASN A 211 -27.84 14.28 44.26
N VAL A 212 -27.73 12.97 44.03
CA VAL A 212 -27.86 11.97 45.08
C VAL A 212 -26.58 11.15 45.12
N ILE A 213 -25.81 11.41 46.17
CA ILE A 213 -24.68 10.62 46.65
C ILE A 213 -25.27 9.38 47.32
N GLY A 214 -24.88 8.19 46.86
CA GLY A 214 -25.20 6.91 47.49
C GLY A 214 -23.91 6.25 48.00
N THR A 215 -23.79 6.17 49.32
CA THR A 215 -22.68 5.55 50.05
C THR A 215 -22.70 4.03 49.94
N VAL A 216 -21.50 3.46 49.84
CA VAL A 216 -21.21 2.03 50.02
C VAL A 216 -21.47 1.59 51.46
N SER A 217 -22.16 0.47 51.63
CA SER A 217 -22.13 -0.42 52.79
C SER A 217 -22.35 -1.85 52.32
#